data_AF-A0A522I9N6-F1
#
_entry.id   AF-A0A522I9N6-F1
#
_cell.length_a   1.000
_cell.length_b   1.000
_cell.length_c   1.000
_cell.angle_alpha   90.00
_cell.angle_beta   90.00
_cell.angle_gamma   90.00
#
_symmetry.space_group_name_H-M   'P 1'
#
loop_
_entity.id
_entity.type
_entity.pdbx_description
1 polymer ?
#
loop_
_entity_poly.entity_id
_entity_poly.type
_entity_poly.pdbx_seq_one_letter_code
_entity_poly.pdbx_strand_id
1 'polypeptide(L)'
;MLEQGAASDGKGFARRMSSFDKVLVEVGRAIDVLGGAARASRPNPAGKPDLDATGLPANEQRHAAGLMRVNHVGEVCAQALYRGQAVLCRDDAARQIFEQAAAEEVDHLAWCGQRLHELQS
;
A
#
# COMPACT_ATOMS: atom_id res chain seq x y z
N MET A 1 37.99 19.31 -33.14
CA MET A 1 36.97 19.25 -34.19
C MET A 1 35.64 19.03 -33.49
N LEU A 2 34.79 20.03 -33.53
CA LEU A 2 33.50 20.13 -32.84
C LEU A 2 32.48 19.23 -33.54
N GLU A 3 31.68 18.49 -32.79
CA GLU A 3 30.27 18.28 -33.15
C GLU A 3 29.43 18.32 -31.87
N GLN A 4 28.74 19.45 -31.73
CA GLN A 4 27.65 19.66 -30.79
C GLN A 4 26.44 18.90 -31.31
N GLY A 5 26.04 17.83 -30.62
CA GLY A 5 24.79 17.12 -30.85
C GLY A 5 23.67 17.77 -30.04
N ALA A 6 22.78 18.45 -30.75
CA ALA A 6 21.51 19.08 -30.33
C ALA A 6 20.96 18.71 -28.93
N ALA A 7 20.78 19.73 -28.09
CA ALA A 7 19.85 19.68 -26.98
C ALA A 7 18.44 19.45 -27.52
N SER A 8 17.85 18.29 -27.23
CA SER A 8 16.44 18.01 -27.52
C SER A 8 15.58 18.88 -26.60
N ASP A 9 15.08 20.01 -27.12
CA ASP A 9 14.09 20.85 -26.45
C ASP A 9 12.70 20.18 -26.55
N GLY A 10 12.58 19.04 -25.89
CA GLY A 10 11.36 18.26 -25.80
C GLY A 10 10.45 18.85 -24.73
N LYS A 11 9.66 19.86 -25.09
CA LYS A 11 8.47 20.24 -24.30
C LYS A 11 7.50 19.07 -24.29
N GLY A 12 7.70 18.14 -23.35
CA GLY A 12 6.83 16.99 -23.15
C GLY A 12 5.41 17.46 -22.86
N PHE A 13 4.42 16.72 -23.39
CA PHE A 13 3.03 16.91 -23.01
C PHE A 13 2.88 16.70 -21.49
N ALA A 14 2.78 17.80 -20.73
CA ALA A 14 2.49 17.73 -19.30
C ALA A 14 0.99 17.46 -19.11
N ARG A 15 0.63 16.24 -18.68
CA ARG A 15 -0.76 15.92 -18.32
C ARG A 15 -1.15 16.76 -17.10
N ARG A 16 -2.10 17.68 -17.27
CA ARG A 16 -2.73 18.40 -16.15
C ARG A 16 -3.79 17.51 -15.53
N MET A 17 -3.55 17.03 -14.30
CA MET A 17 -4.56 16.26 -13.56
C MET A 17 -5.65 17.19 -13.06
N SER A 18 -6.88 16.94 -13.50
CA SER A 18 -8.08 17.58 -12.95
C SER A 18 -8.44 16.99 -11.58
N SER A 19 -9.33 17.64 -10.86
CA SER A 19 -9.88 17.08 -9.61
C SER A 19 -10.64 15.78 -9.85
N PHE A 20 -11.26 15.61 -11.02
CA PHE A 20 -11.94 14.36 -11.38
C PHE A 20 -10.95 13.21 -11.56
N ASP A 21 -9.79 13.47 -12.18
CA ASP A 21 -8.72 12.47 -12.32
C ASP A 21 -8.22 11.98 -10.94
N LYS A 22 -8.13 12.88 -9.96
CA LYS A 22 -7.73 12.52 -8.58
C LYS A 22 -8.75 11.60 -7.92
N VAL A 23 -10.05 11.86 -8.10
CA VAL A 23 -11.11 10.98 -7.59
C VAL A 23 -11.04 9.60 -8.25
N LEU A 24 -10.87 9.53 -9.56
CA LEU A 24 -10.72 8.26 -10.27
C LEU A 24 -9.51 7.45 -9.77
N VAL A 25 -8.39 8.14 -9.47
CA VAL A 25 -7.22 7.50 -8.87
C VAL A 25 -7.52 6.89 -7.50
N GLU A 26 -8.22 7.61 -6.60
CA GLU A 26 -8.58 7.03 -5.29
C GLU A 26 -9.56 5.87 -5.42
N VAL A 27 -10.52 5.92 -6.35
CA VAL A 27 -11.43 4.81 -6.62
C VAL A 27 -10.65 3.59 -7.14
N GLY A 28 -9.71 3.78 -8.06
CA GLY A 28 -8.85 2.70 -8.56
C GLY A 28 -8.06 2.04 -7.43
N ARG A 29 -7.47 2.85 -6.53
CA ARG A 29 -6.77 2.35 -5.35
C ARG A 29 -7.68 1.57 -4.41
N ALA A 30 -8.90 2.05 -4.19
CA ALA A 30 -9.87 1.33 -3.36
C ALA A 30 -10.24 -0.04 -3.98
N ILE A 31 -10.40 -0.11 -5.30
CA ILE A 31 -10.64 -1.38 -6.00
C ILE A 31 -9.44 -2.33 -5.83
N ASP A 32 -8.20 -1.86 -5.98
CA ASP A 32 -7.02 -2.68 -5.78
C ASP A 32 -6.94 -3.23 -4.34
N VAL A 33 -7.22 -2.39 -3.34
CA VAL A 33 -7.21 -2.78 -1.92
C VAL A 33 -8.28 -3.82 -1.63
N LEU A 34 -9.53 -3.56 -2.03
CA LEU A 34 -10.66 -4.46 -1.78
C LEU A 34 -10.58 -5.75 -2.61
N GLY A 35 -9.96 -5.69 -3.79
CA GLY A 35 -9.70 -6.83 -4.66
C GLY A 35 -8.52 -7.70 -4.23
N GLY A 36 -7.83 -7.37 -3.12
CA GLY A 36 -6.67 -8.12 -2.65
C GLY A 36 -5.42 -7.97 -3.53
N ALA A 37 -5.37 -6.91 -4.33
CA ALA A 37 -4.25 -6.58 -5.22
C ALA A 37 -3.24 -5.60 -4.59
N ALA A 38 -3.34 -5.36 -3.28
CA ALA A 38 -2.37 -4.54 -2.54
C ALA A 38 -0.95 -5.09 -2.70
N ARG A 39 0.00 -4.19 -2.98
CA ARG A 39 1.42 -4.53 -3.17
C ARG A 39 2.27 -3.69 -2.26
N ALA A 40 3.12 -4.35 -1.48
CA ALA A 40 4.11 -3.65 -0.68
C ALA A 40 5.17 -3.01 -1.59
N SER A 41 5.47 -1.75 -1.30
CA SER A 41 6.56 -0.97 -1.89
C SER A 41 7.92 -1.31 -1.26
N ARG A 42 7.91 -1.85 -0.04
CA ARG A 42 9.10 -2.28 0.72
C ARG A 42 9.05 -3.77 1.10
N PRO A 43 10.22 -4.40 1.31
CA PRO A 43 10.28 -5.79 1.76
C PRO A 43 9.60 -6.00 3.11
N ASN A 44 9.02 -7.19 3.30
CA ASN A 44 8.45 -7.59 4.59
C ASN A 44 9.56 -7.64 5.66
N PRO A 45 9.44 -6.91 6.78
CA PRO A 45 10.47 -6.84 7.81
C PRO A 45 10.68 -8.17 8.55
N ALA A 46 9.71 -9.10 8.48
CA ALA A 46 9.86 -10.45 9.03
C ALA A 46 10.92 -11.30 8.29
N GLY A 47 11.36 -10.87 7.10
CA GLY A 47 12.35 -11.60 6.30
C GLY A 47 11.77 -12.87 5.67
N LYS A 48 12.64 -13.86 5.42
CA LYS A 48 12.23 -15.16 4.89
C LYS A 48 11.77 -16.05 6.05
N PRO A 49 10.76 -16.92 5.83
CA PRO A 49 10.37 -17.91 6.82
C PRO A 49 11.55 -18.79 7.22
N ASP A 50 11.70 -19.04 8.52
CA ASP A 50 12.61 -20.06 9.02
C ASP A 50 12.00 -21.44 8.73
N LEU A 51 12.65 -22.21 7.85
CA LEU A 51 12.17 -23.52 7.42
C LEU A 51 12.38 -24.60 8.50
N ASP A 52 13.26 -24.34 9.47
CA ASP A 52 13.58 -25.28 10.55
C ASP A 52 12.73 -25.01 11.81
N ALA A 53 11.95 -23.92 11.83
CA ALA A 53 11.08 -23.58 12.94
C ALA A 53 9.91 -24.56 13.06
N THR A 54 9.68 -25.07 14.28
CA THR A 54 8.50 -25.87 14.59
C THR A 54 7.24 -25.02 14.38
N GLY A 55 6.38 -25.45 13.45
CA GLY A 55 5.12 -24.79 13.17
C GLY A 55 4.18 -24.74 14.38
N LEU A 56 3.23 -23.81 14.37
CA LEU A 56 2.22 -23.70 15.42
C LEU A 56 1.29 -24.93 15.41
N PRO A 57 0.82 -25.39 16.59
CA PRO A 57 -0.30 -26.31 16.68
C PRO A 57 -1.53 -25.81 15.90
N ALA A 58 -2.32 -26.72 15.33
CA ALA A 58 -3.42 -26.37 14.43
C ALA A 58 -4.52 -25.48 15.06
N ASN A 59 -4.70 -25.53 16.38
CA ASN A 59 -5.61 -24.63 17.11
C ASN A 59 -5.01 -23.21 17.21
N GLU A 60 -3.72 -23.10 17.51
CA GLU A 60 -3.00 -21.83 17.61
C GLU A 60 -2.86 -21.17 16.24
N GLN A 61 -2.58 -21.94 15.18
CA GLN A 61 -2.54 -21.43 13.80
C GLN A 61 -3.88 -20.81 13.39
N ARG A 62 -5.01 -21.49 13.67
CA ARG A 62 -6.36 -20.96 13.41
C ARG A 62 -6.66 -19.71 14.23
N HIS A 63 -6.25 -19.68 15.50
CA HIS A 63 -6.43 -18.50 16.34
C HIS A 63 -5.62 -17.31 15.83
N ALA A 64 -4.34 -17.52 15.51
CA ALA A 64 -3.46 -16.51 14.93
C ALA A 64 -3.99 -15.99 13.58
N ALA A 65 -4.53 -16.86 12.73
CA ALA A 65 -5.18 -16.43 11.47
C ALA A 65 -6.39 -15.54 11.75
N GLY A 66 -7.20 -15.85 12.77
CA GLY A 66 -8.30 -15.00 13.21
C GLY A 66 -7.84 -13.59 13.61
N LEU A 67 -6.79 -13.49 14.43
CA LEU A 67 -6.19 -12.21 14.82
C LEU A 67 -5.62 -11.46 13.61
N MET A 68 -4.98 -12.16 12.68
CA MET A 68 -4.42 -11.55 11.48
C MET A 68 -5.50 -11.01 10.53
N ARG A 69 -6.69 -11.64 10.46
CA ARG A 69 -7.83 -11.07 9.70
C ARG A 69 -8.33 -9.77 10.33
N VAL A 70 -8.33 -9.68 11.67
CA VAL A 70 -8.65 -8.41 12.35
C VAL A 70 -7.64 -7.33 12.00
N ASN A 71 -6.34 -7.64 12.05
CA ASN A 71 -5.29 -6.71 11.63
C ASN A 71 -5.45 -6.31 10.16
N HIS A 72 -5.65 -7.27 9.26
CA HIS A 72 -5.84 -7.04 7.82
C HIS A 72 -7.00 -6.06 7.54
N VAL A 73 -8.16 -6.26 8.18
CA VAL A 73 -9.28 -5.31 8.06
C VAL A 73 -8.93 -3.96 8.68
N GLY A 74 -8.17 -3.95 9.79
CA GLY A 74 -7.59 -2.74 10.38
C GLY A 74 -6.80 -1.92 9.38
N GLU A 75 -5.89 -2.53 8.62
CA GLU A 75 -5.08 -1.84 7.61
C GLU A 75 -5.93 -1.26 6.46
N VAL A 76 -7.00 -1.97 6.05
CA VAL A 76 -7.96 -1.44 5.06
C VAL A 76 -8.69 -0.20 5.59
N CYS A 77 -9.13 -0.23 6.85
CA CYS A 77 -9.82 0.89 7.48
C CYS A 77 -8.88 2.08 7.72
N ALA A 78 -7.66 1.84 8.21
CA ALA A 78 -6.67 2.86 8.51
C ALA A 78 -6.28 3.64 7.24
N GLN A 79 -5.94 2.94 6.16
CA GLN A 79 -5.61 3.63 4.92
C GLN A 79 -6.78 4.43 4.34
N ALA A 80 -8.02 3.92 4.46
CA ALA A 80 -9.21 4.63 3.99
C ALA A 80 -9.41 5.92 4.80
N LEU A 81 -9.21 5.86 6.11
CA LEU A 81 -9.28 7.01 7.00
C LEU A 81 -8.21 8.05 6.62
N TYR A 82 -6.95 7.67 6.50
CA TYR A 82 -5.87 8.59 6.17
C TYR A 82 -6.06 9.21 4.77
N ARG A 83 -6.45 8.43 3.77
CA ARG A 83 -6.78 8.96 2.43
C ARG A 83 -7.94 9.96 2.49
N GLY A 84 -8.98 9.66 3.25
CA GLY A 84 -10.11 10.57 3.47
C GLY A 84 -9.69 11.88 4.15
N GLN A 85 -8.83 11.80 5.16
CA GLN A 85 -8.25 12.96 5.83
C GLN A 85 -7.37 13.78 4.89
N ALA A 86 -6.53 13.15 4.06
CA ALA A 86 -5.70 13.82 3.07
C ALA A 86 -6.52 14.64 2.06
N VAL A 87 -7.65 14.10 1.58
CA VAL A 87 -8.53 14.78 0.61
C VAL A 87 -9.15 16.05 1.20
N LEU A 88 -9.49 16.06 2.49
CA LEU A 88 -10.15 17.18 3.16
C LEU A 88 -9.17 18.14 3.85
N CYS A 89 -7.90 17.75 3.98
CA CYS A 89 -6.89 18.54 4.67
C CYS A 89 -6.50 19.78 3.85
N ARG A 90 -6.50 20.94 4.51
CA ARG A 90 -6.07 22.22 3.91
C ARG A 90 -4.60 22.53 4.15
N ASP A 91 -4.02 21.92 5.18
CA ASP A 91 -2.61 22.10 5.51
C ASP A 91 -1.78 21.09 4.71
N ASP A 92 -0.85 21.59 3.90
CA ASP A 92 -0.08 20.74 2.99
C ASP A 92 0.86 19.78 3.73
N ALA A 93 1.39 20.16 4.89
CA ALA A 93 2.27 19.30 5.67
C ALA A 93 1.49 18.12 6.29
N ALA A 94 0.34 18.39 6.90
CA ALA A 94 -0.55 17.36 7.42
C ALA A 94 -1.08 16.44 6.30
N ARG A 95 -1.42 17.00 5.14
CA ARG A 95 -1.83 16.21 3.97
C ARG A 95 -0.75 15.20 3.56
N GLN A 96 0.52 15.62 3.50
CA GLN A 96 1.63 14.72 3.18
C GLN A 96 1.81 13.62 4.23
N ILE A 97 1.62 13.93 5.52
CA ILE A 97 1.66 12.92 6.59
C ILE A 97 0.58 11.86 6.38
N PHE A 98 -0.66 12.27 6.07
CA PHE A 98 -1.74 11.33 5.80
C PHE A 98 -1.52 10.49 4.54
N GLU A 99 -1.00 11.11 3.47
CA GLU A 99 -0.65 10.39 2.23
C GLU A 99 0.45 9.35 2.49
N GLN A 100 1.46 9.68 3.31
CA GLN A 100 2.53 8.78 3.71
C GLN A 100 2.00 7.64 4.59
N ALA A 101 1.20 7.95 5.62
CA ALA A 101 0.59 6.94 6.49
C ALA A 101 -0.26 5.96 5.67
N ALA A 102 -1.10 6.47 4.76
CA ALA A 102 -1.89 5.62 3.87
C ALA A 102 -1.04 4.70 2.97
N ALA A 103 0.16 5.13 2.55
CA ALA A 103 1.07 4.30 1.79
C ALA A 103 1.70 3.20 2.66
N GLU A 104 2.07 3.50 3.91
CA GLU A 104 2.60 2.52 4.85
C GLU A 104 1.59 1.42 5.18
N GLU A 105 0.30 1.78 5.37
CA GLU A 105 -0.74 0.77 5.62
C GLU A 105 -1.01 -0.15 4.42
N VAL A 106 -0.67 0.26 3.19
CA VAL A 106 -0.72 -0.64 2.02
C VAL A 106 0.37 -1.71 2.10
N ASP A 107 1.57 -1.35 2.58
CA ASP A 107 2.62 -2.33 2.83
C ASP A 107 2.19 -3.31 3.91
N HIS A 108 1.66 -2.80 5.03
CA HIS A 108 1.16 -3.61 6.13
C HIS A 108 0.05 -4.56 5.68
N LEU A 109 -0.90 -4.07 4.88
CA LEU A 109 -1.97 -4.88 4.31
C LEU A 109 -1.43 -6.05 3.49
N ALA A 110 -0.45 -5.80 2.61
CA ALA A 110 0.17 -6.83 1.80
C ALA A 110 0.91 -7.87 2.67
N TRP A 111 1.56 -7.45 3.75
CA TRP A 111 2.23 -8.36 4.68
C TRP A 111 1.24 -9.16 5.54
N CYS A 112 0.13 -8.57 5.96
CA CYS A 112 -0.97 -9.29 6.60
C CYS A 112 -1.53 -10.37 5.66
N GLY A 113 -1.70 -10.04 4.38
CA GLY A 113 -2.12 -11.00 3.35
C GLY A 113 -1.12 -12.15 3.17
N GLN A 114 0.17 -11.85 3.09
CA GLN A 114 1.23 -12.86 3.07
C GLN A 114 1.15 -13.77 4.30
N ARG A 115 0.95 -13.18 5.49
CA ARG A 115 0.89 -13.96 6.74
C ARG A 115 -0.36 -14.83 6.83
N LEU A 116 -1.50 -14.38 6.32
CA LEU A 116 -2.70 -15.21 6.20
C LEU A 116 -2.46 -16.43 5.31
N HIS A 117 -1.76 -16.24 4.18
CA HIS A 117 -1.38 -17.34 3.30
C HIS A 117 -0.45 -18.35 4.00
N GLU A 118 0.56 -17.87 4.73
CA GLU A 118 1.45 -18.73 5.54
C GLU A 118 0.70 -19.51 6.65
N LEU A 119 -0.39 -18.93 7.18
CA LEU A 119 -1.26 -19.56 8.17
C LEU A 119 -2.35 -20.45 7.53
N GLN A 120 -2.31 -20.66 6.21
CA GLN A 120 -3.25 -21.47 5.43
C GLN A 120 -4.71 -21.01 5.58
N SER A 121 -4.93 -19.69 5.61
CA SER A 121 -6.25 -19.06 5.72
C SER A 121 -6.56 -18.09 4.59
#